data_AF-A0A8C8WBM9-F1
#
_entry.id   AF-A0A8C8WBM9-F1
#
_cell.length_a   1.000
_cell.length_b   1.000
_cell.length_c   1.000
_cell.angle_alpha   90.00
_cell.angle_beta   90.00
_cell.angle_gamma   90.00
#
_symmetry.space_group_name_H-M   'P 1'
#
loop_
_entity.id
_entity.type
_entity.pdbx_description
1 polymer ?
#
loop_
_entity_poly.entity_id
_entity_poly.type
_entity_poly.pdbx_seq_one_letter_code
_entity_poly.pdbx_strand_id
1 'polypeptide(L)'
;MGLRALLMLLPPVLAALGGLAGSGTDQVRCNMTRQAACGERCIPVAWLCNGERECPDGTDEQCEEVCGGHPQAWQCDDGKCISISWLCDGTGDCLDGSDEVNCEIPTACPGRKIQCPGNSRCRDAWELCDVHKDCGDGLDEAPCSPNRCLAGQWQCRNKVCVMDSWKCNGVNDCGDSSDEEACASCPEGTVRCDEGKCILESLMCDGEADCADGTDEPATCGKNCSLANGGCEGQCRDTYWGVQCSCGAGWQLQPDAQSCADLDECSKAYSPCGQLCHNTPGSYSCECIQGHQLYNGTSCRVTDDAVKILIAADRELGVLDRRTGIYEPLVPIKSRPTSVAYDLERSMYFWVDGILNVFVLGKPNSVLLYPELKTVNSVSLDWFTGQLYWASSFARVICAGLSDGRGYVKILEKDLVPEQLIVFPTKKSLYWVNRGEKGMRTIETAGMDGSDRKVLAAVNMEEPVGLTLDHVTGRLYWISDYKEVLEIGPGEKINH
;
A
#
# COMPACT_ATOMS: atom_id res chain seq x y z
N MET A 1 60.44 -36.94 47.25
CA MET A 1 61.00 -37.99 48.13
C MET A 1 59.87 -38.94 48.48
N GLY A 2 60.10 -40.25 48.32
CA GLY A 2 59.15 -41.33 48.65
C GLY A 2 58.33 -41.79 47.45
N LEU A 3 58.76 -42.76 46.62
CA LEU A 3 58.77 -44.23 46.86
C LEU A 3 57.35 -44.78 47.14
N ARG A 4 56.88 -45.92 46.63
CA ARG A 4 57.33 -47.02 45.76
C ARG A 4 56.06 -47.89 45.60
N ALA A 5 55.68 -48.29 44.40
CA ALA A 5 56.05 -49.54 43.75
C ALA A 5 55.31 -50.81 44.25
N LEU A 6 54.83 -51.54 43.23
CA LEU A 6 54.77 -52.99 43.08
C LEU A 6 53.59 -53.78 43.69
N LEU A 7 52.73 -54.21 42.76
CA LEU A 7 52.51 -55.59 42.31
C LEU A 7 51.88 -56.63 43.28
N MET A 8 50.91 -57.32 42.66
CA MET A 8 50.59 -58.76 42.74
C MET A 8 49.51 -59.22 43.73
N LEU A 9 48.37 -59.57 43.12
CA LEU A 9 47.71 -60.88 43.23
C LEU A 9 47.38 -61.39 44.65
N LEU A 10 46.10 -61.26 45.01
CA LEU A 10 45.31 -62.33 45.67
C LEU A 10 45.22 -63.55 44.72
N PRO A 11 44.91 -64.80 45.14
CA PRO A 11 43.92 -65.20 46.18
C PRO A 11 44.43 -66.47 46.97
N PRO A 12 43.65 -67.40 47.58
CA PRO A 12 42.18 -67.56 47.70
C PRO A 12 41.69 -67.98 49.10
N VAL A 13 40.37 -68.20 49.25
CA VAL A 13 39.73 -69.44 49.74
C VAL A 13 38.36 -69.17 50.39
N LEU A 14 37.35 -69.70 49.71
CA LEU A 14 36.11 -70.38 50.14
C LEU A 14 35.33 -69.89 51.39
N ALA A 15 34.06 -69.58 51.08
CA ALA A 15 32.84 -70.27 51.54
C ALA A 15 32.66 -70.51 53.05
N ALA A 16 31.56 -70.01 53.61
CA ALA A 16 30.28 -70.72 53.62
C ALA A 16 29.29 -70.13 54.63
N LEU A 17 28.05 -69.99 54.16
CA LEU A 17 26.78 -70.29 54.84
C LEU A 17 26.45 -69.64 56.19
N GLY A 18 25.45 -68.75 56.13
CA GLY A 18 24.15 -69.00 56.76
C GLY A 18 23.79 -68.16 57.98
N GLY A 19 22.65 -67.47 57.93
CA GLY A 19 21.92 -67.07 59.13
C GLY A 19 21.13 -65.77 59.08
N LEU A 20 19.87 -65.87 58.61
CA LEU A 20 18.65 -65.28 59.18
C LEU A 20 18.53 -63.78 59.53
N ALA A 21 17.54 -63.17 58.86
CA ALA A 21 16.44 -62.36 59.40
C ALA A 21 16.59 -60.83 59.60
N GLY A 22 15.63 -60.12 58.98
CA GLY A 22 15.28 -58.71 59.16
C GLY A 22 15.83 -57.85 58.01
N SER A 23 15.14 -56.90 57.38
CA SER A 23 13.78 -56.35 57.43
C SER A 23 13.82 -55.17 56.44
N GLY A 24 12.79 -54.95 55.62
CA GLY A 24 12.50 -53.60 55.09
C GLY A 24 13.40 -53.07 53.98
N THR A 25 13.02 -53.37 52.74
CA THR A 25 13.47 -52.68 51.52
C THR A 25 12.98 -51.22 51.51
N ASP A 26 13.89 -50.26 51.39
CA ASP A 26 13.59 -48.95 50.79
C ASP A 26 14.46 -48.80 49.53
N GLN A 27 13.87 -49.21 48.41
CA GLN A 27 14.52 -49.27 47.11
C GLN A 27 14.48 -47.87 46.48
N VAL A 28 15.65 -47.25 46.30
CA VAL A 28 15.78 -45.93 45.67
C VAL A 28 15.27 -46.02 44.22
N ARG A 29 14.19 -45.30 43.91
CA ARG A 29 13.65 -45.19 42.55
C ARG A 29 14.41 -44.13 41.75
N CYS A 30 15.48 -44.55 41.07
CA CYS A 30 16.14 -43.75 40.04
C CYS A 30 15.33 -43.79 38.73
N ASN A 31 15.37 -42.73 37.93
CA ASN A 31 14.70 -42.71 36.62
C ASN A 31 15.48 -43.56 35.61
N MET A 32 15.00 -44.79 35.38
CA MET A 32 15.65 -45.86 34.59
C MET A 32 15.96 -45.51 33.13
N THR A 33 15.51 -44.36 32.62
CA THR A 33 15.83 -43.90 31.26
C THR A 33 17.10 -43.06 31.15
N ARG A 34 17.58 -42.47 32.26
CA ARG A 34 18.76 -41.57 32.25
C ARG A 34 19.69 -41.75 33.44
N GLN A 35 19.29 -42.49 34.47
CA GLN A 35 20.06 -42.65 35.71
C GLN A 35 20.09 -44.12 36.17
N ALA A 36 21.26 -44.57 36.62
CA ALA A 36 21.51 -45.88 37.22
C ALA A 36 21.66 -45.76 38.75
N ALA A 37 21.20 -46.78 39.47
CA ALA A 37 21.31 -46.84 40.92
C ALA A 37 22.71 -47.33 41.33
N CYS A 38 23.36 -46.56 42.19
CA CYS A 38 24.70 -46.76 42.71
C CYS A 38 24.63 -46.68 44.24
N GLY A 39 24.36 -47.83 44.88
CA GLY A 39 24.05 -47.88 46.32
C GLY A 39 22.87 -46.97 46.67
N GLU A 40 23.10 -45.96 47.53
CA GLU A 40 22.10 -44.97 47.95
C GLU A 40 22.02 -43.73 47.03
N ARG A 41 22.72 -43.70 45.90
CA ARG A 41 22.76 -42.56 44.96
C ARG A 41 22.36 -42.94 43.55
N CYS A 42 21.81 -41.99 42.80
CA CYS A 42 21.54 -42.14 41.37
C CYS A 42 22.62 -41.41 40.57
N ILE A 43 23.33 -42.12 39.70
CA ILE A 43 24.31 -41.54 38.75
C ILE A 43 23.75 -41.58 37.32
N PRO A 44 24.16 -40.69 36.40
CA PRO A 44 23.81 -40.81 34.99
C PRO A 44 24.25 -42.15 34.38
N VAL A 45 23.43 -42.75 33.50
CA VAL A 45 23.79 -44.02 32.82
C VAL A 45 25.08 -43.89 31.98
N ALA A 46 25.40 -42.68 31.52
CA ALA A 46 26.63 -42.39 30.79
C ALA A 46 27.91 -42.50 31.65
N TRP A 47 27.79 -42.64 32.97
CA TRP A 47 28.92 -42.78 33.91
C TRP A 47 29.07 -44.23 34.40
N LEU A 48 28.54 -45.20 33.63
CA LEU A 48 28.81 -46.62 33.82
C LEU A 48 29.89 -47.03 32.81
N CYS A 49 30.94 -47.69 33.30
CA CYS A 49 32.07 -48.20 32.51
C CYS A 49 32.70 -47.12 31.60
N ASN A 50 32.83 -45.90 32.14
CA ASN A 50 33.45 -44.75 31.48
C ASN A 50 34.96 -44.62 31.84
N GLY A 51 35.47 -45.50 32.70
CA GLY A 51 36.87 -45.52 33.13
C GLY A 51 37.17 -44.64 34.34
N GLU A 52 36.18 -43.95 34.90
CA GLU A 52 36.29 -43.15 36.12
C GLU A 52 35.46 -43.79 37.25
N ARG A 53 35.85 -43.60 38.52
CA ARG A 53 35.15 -44.21 39.67
C ARG A 53 34.28 -43.17 40.35
N GLU A 54 33.00 -43.18 40.02
CA GLU A 54 31.97 -42.31 40.55
C GLU A 54 31.17 -42.98 41.66
N CYS A 55 31.04 -44.30 41.63
CA CYS A 55 30.45 -45.08 42.71
C CYS A 55 31.45 -45.31 43.85
N PRO A 56 31.04 -45.09 45.12
CA PRO A 56 31.88 -45.38 46.28
C PRO A 56 32.37 -46.84 46.34
N ASP A 57 31.56 -47.76 45.81
CA ASP A 57 31.81 -49.20 45.76
C ASP A 57 32.52 -49.65 44.47
N GLY A 58 32.78 -48.73 43.52
CA GLY A 58 33.41 -49.01 42.22
C GLY A 58 32.60 -49.93 41.30
N THR A 59 31.32 -50.13 41.59
CA THR A 59 30.39 -50.99 40.85
C THR A 59 30.05 -50.49 39.47
N ASP A 60 30.21 -49.17 39.25
CA ASP A 60 30.10 -48.52 37.96
C ASP A 60 31.14 -49.00 36.95
N GLU A 61 32.28 -49.51 37.40
CA GLU A 61 33.42 -49.92 36.56
C GLU A 61 33.62 -51.45 36.49
N GLN A 62 32.71 -52.24 37.06
CA GLN A 62 32.81 -53.69 37.13
C GLN A 62 32.09 -54.37 35.95
N CYS A 63 32.55 -54.14 34.73
CA CYS A 63 32.07 -54.80 33.51
C CYS A 63 32.87 -56.11 33.27
N GLU A 64 32.25 -57.30 33.43
CA GLU A 64 32.85 -58.58 32.96
C GLU A 64 32.98 -58.56 31.43
N GLU A 65 34.15 -58.92 30.88
CA GLU A 65 34.47 -58.88 29.45
C GLU A 65 33.60 -59.84 28.60
N VAL A 66 32.44 -59.36 28.22
CA VAL A 66 31.62 -59.74 27.07
C VAL A 66 31.15 -58.40 26.50
N CYS A 67 31.52 -58.06 25.26
CA CYS A 67 31.33 -56.74 24.60
C CYS A 67 30.33 -55.84 25.36
N GLY A 68 30.87 -55.05 26.30
CA GLY A 68 30.17 -54.61 27.50
C GLY A 68 28.81 -53.98 27.24
N GLY A 69 27.73 -54.74 27.41
CA GLY A 69 26.33 -54.33 27.62
C GLY A 69 25.74 -53.23 26.73
N HIS A 70 26.46 -52.79 25.69
CA HIS A 70 26.11 -51.62 24.92
C HIS A 70 25.05 -52.05 23.92
N PRO A 71 23.85 -51.43 23.93
CA PRO A 71 22.71 -51.87 23.11
C PRO A 71 22.93 -51.73 21.60
N GLN A 72 24.12 -51.31 21.18
CA GLN A 72 24.52 -51.09 19.80
C GLN A 72 25.85 -51.78 19.43
N ALA A 73 26.36 -52.72 20.23
CA ALA A 73 27.58 -53.48 19.91
C ALA A 73 27.24 -54.96 19.71
N TRP A 74 27.80 -55.57 18.66
CA TRP A 74 27.62 -56.98 18.29
C TRP A 74 28.99 -57.66 18.15
N GLN A 75 29.10 -58.92 18.59
CA GLN A 75 30.37 -59.65 18.60
C GLN A 75 30.46 -60.60 17.41
N CYS A 76 31.49 -60.42 16.57
CA CYS A 76 31.85 -61.38 15.53
C CYS A 76 32.21 -62.74 16.15
N ASP A 77 32.09 -63.83 15.41
CA ASP A 77 32.43 -65.18 15.89
C ASP A 77 33.92 -65.31 16.30
N ASP A 78 34.82 -64.53 15.68
CA ASP A 78 36.23 -64.38 16.08
C ASP A 78 36.46 -63.54 17.36
N GLY A 79 35.40 -63.07 18.02
CA GLY A 79 35.43 -62.38 19.30
C GLY A 79 35.63 -60.85 19.24
N LYS A 80 35.74 -60.26 18.04
CA LYS A 80 35.86 -58.80 17.83
C LYS A 80 34.49 -58.11 17.93
N CYS A 81 34.39 -57.01 18.66
CA CYS A 81 33.14 -56.24 18.77
C CYS A 81 33.04 -55.19 17.65
N ILE A 82 31.93 -55.20 16.90
CA ILE A 82 31.55 -54.22 15.89
C ILE A 82 30.23 -53.54 16.28
N SER A 83 29.83 -52.47 15.58
CA SER A 83 28.52 -51.86 15.80
C SER A 83 27.41 -52.78 15.29
N ILE A 84 26.27 -52.85 15.99
CA ILE A 84 25.09 -53.61 15.52
C ILE A 84 24.54 -53.05 14.20
N SER A 85 24.84 -51.78 13.89
CA SER A 85 24.50 -51.15 12.61
C SER A 85 25.33 -51.68 11.43
N TRP A 86 26.40 -52.42 11.70
CA TRP A 86 27.29 -53.05 10.70
C TRP A 86 27.03 -54.55 10.58
N LEU A 87 25.96 -55.05 11.22
CA LEU A 87 25.49 -56.40 10.98
C LEU A 87 24.63 -56.39 9.71
N CYS A 88 25.01 -57.15 8.69
CA CYS A 88 24.29 -57.28 7.42
C CYS A 88 24.13 -55.95 6.66
N ASP A 89 25.15 -55.09 6.69
CA ASP A 89 25.12 -53.79 6.02
C ASP A 89 25.64 -53.84 4.57
N GLY A 90 26.11 -55.02 4.15
CA GLY A 90 26.63 -55.32 2.82
C GLY A 90 28.14 -55.17 2.70
N THR A 91 28.86 -54.93 3.80
CA THR A 91 30.31 -54.80 3.87
C THR A 91 30.87 -55.72 4.95
N GLY A 92 31.92 -56.51 4.65
CA GLY A 92 32.54 -57.39 5.64
C GLY A 92 33.46 -56.61 6.58
N ASP A 93 32.92 -56.18 7.72
CA ASP A 93 33.62 -55.45 8.78
C ASP A 93 34.20 -56.39 9.85
N CYS A 94 33.65 -57.60 9.98
CA CYS A 94 34.32 -58.71 10.64
C CYS A 94 35.41 -59.31 9.73
N LEU A 95 36.55 -59.69 10.32
CA LEU A 95 37.70 -60.23 9.56
C LEU A 95 37.41 -61.61 8.94
N ASP A 96 36.51 -62.37 9.56
CA ASP A 96 35.96 -63.64 9.07
C ASP A 96 34.73 -63.47 8.18
N GLY A 97 34.18 -62.25 8.06
CA GLY A 97 32.94 -61.95 7.35
C GLY A 97 31.69 -62.50 8.05
N SER A 98 31.78 -62.81 9.35
CA SER A 98 30.67 -63.38 10.12
C SER A 98 29.47 -62.44 10.27
N ASP A 99 29.68 -61.14 10.09
CA ASP A 99 28.66 -60.09 10.07
C ASP A 99 27.75 -60.11 8.84
N GLU A 100 28.18 -60.75 7.75
CA GLU A 100 27.46 -60.78 6.46
C GLU A 100 26.92 -62.17 6.10
N VAL A 101 27.15 -63.17 6.97
CA VAL A 101 26.68 -64.55 6.77
C VAL A 101 25.54 -64.86 7.74
N ASN A 102 24.47 -65.46 7.21
CA ASN A 102 23.27 -65.85 7.95
C ASN A 102 22.35 -64.70 8.43
N CYS A 103 22.26 -63.63 7.62
CA CYS A 103 21.25 -62.60 7.74
C CYS A 103 19.86 -63.15 7.35
N GLU A 104 18.99 -63.45 8.32
CA GLU A 104 17.58 -63.75 8.04
C GLU A 104 16.91 -62.48 7.48
N ILE A 105 16.83 -62.40 6.15
CA ILE A 105 16.37 -61.27 5.35
C ILE A 105 15.11 -60.60 5.94
N PRO A 106 15.20 -59.39 6.52
CA PRO A 106 14.07 -58.50 6.63
C PRO A 106 14.03 -57.68 5.34
N THR A 107 12.97 -57.79 4.58
CA THR A 107 12.73 -57.10 3.30
C THR A 107 12.56 -55.57 3.43
N ALA A 108 13.16 -54.93 4.43
CA ALA A 108 12.97 -53.52 4.74
C ALA A 108 14.25 -52.87 5.32
N CYS A 109 14.72 -51.82 4.65
CA CYS A 109 15.85 -50.98 5.07
C CYS A 109 15.59 -50.33 6.47
N PRO A 110 16.60 -50.21 7.34
CA PRO A 110 16.44 -49.51 8.63
C PRO A 110 16.31 -47.99 8.44
N GLY A 111 15.32 -47.37 9.11
CA GLY A 111 15.03 -45.93 9.03
C GLY A 111 14.10 -45.55 7.86
N ARG A 112 13.81 -44.25 7.67
CA ARG A 112 12.98 -43.74 6.55
C ARG A 112 13.70 -43.82 5.18
N LYS A 113 14.63 -44.76 5.02
CA LYS A 113 15.36 -45.03 3.78
C LYS A 113 14.61 -46.09 2.99
N ILE A 114 14.52 -45.90 1.68
CA ILE A 114 13.74 -46.74 0.76
C ILE A 114 14.72 -47.61 -0.05
N GLN A 115 14.36 -48.87 -0.24
CA GLN A 115 15.14 -49.81 -1.03
C GLN A 115 14.97 -49.55 -2.52
N CYS A 116 16.07 -49.49 -3.27
CA CYS A 116 16.00 -49.29 -4.71
C CYS A 116 15.34 -50.47 -5.44
N PRO A 117 14.51 -50.21 -6.47
CA PRO A 117 13.83 -51.27 -7.19
C PRO A 117 14.85 -52.19 -7.89
N GLY A 118 14.92 -53.45 -7.47
CA GLY A 118 15.77 -54.49 -8.10
C GLY A 118 17.12 -54.77 -7.45
N ASN A 119 17.53 -54.04 -6.39
CA ASN A 119 18.74 -54.34 -5.61
C ASN A 119 18.53 -54.08 -4.10
N SER A 120 19.34 -54.69 -3.24
CA SER A 120 19.31 -54.53 -1.77
C SER A 120 20.05 -53.28 -1.26
N ARG A 121 20.07 -52.19 -2.06
CA ARG A 121 20.69 -50.91 -1.66
C ARG A 121 19.63 -49.92 -1.18
N CYS A 122 19.89 -49.26 -0.05
CA CYS A 122 18.98 -48.31 0.59
C CYS A 122 19.41 -46.86 0.31
N ARG A 123 18.46 -46.01 -0.12
CA ARG A 123 18.63 -44.58 -0.39
C ARG A 123 17.61 -43.75 0.38
N ASP A 124 17.86 -42.46 0.56
CA ASP A 124 16.92 -41.60 1.27
C ASP A 124 15.67 -41.34 0.41
N ALA A 125 14.50 -41.22 1.04
CA ALA A 125 13.22 -41.17 0.32
C ALA A 125 13.06 -39.97 -0.64
N TRP A 126 13.89 -38.93 -0.49
CA TRP A 126 13.92 -37.76 -1.36
C TRP A 126 14.80 -37.96 -2.60
N GLU A 127 15.69 -38.96 -2.60
CA GLU A 127 16.56 -39.37 -3.73
C GLU A 127 15.82 -40.34 -4.68
N LEU A 128 14.49 -40.43 -4.57
CA LEU A 128 13.63 -41.15 -5.50
C LEU A 128 12.74 -40.14 -6.19
N CYS A 129 12.70 -40.18 -7.52
CA CYS A 129 11.92 -39.27 -8.36
C CYS A 129 12.41 -37.80 -8.34
N ASP A 130 13.71 -37.58 -8.20
CA ASP A 130 14.35 -36.26 -8.15
C ASP A 130 15.09 -35.87 -9.43
N VAL A 131 14.92 -36.65 -10.52
CA VAL A 131 15.53 -36.47 -11.85
C VAL A 131 17.01 -36.88 -11.90
N HIS A 132 17.63 -37.17 -10.75
CA HIS A 132 18.98 -37.70 -10.68
C HIS A 132 18.98 -39.24 -10.72
N LYS A 133 20.14 -39.84 -10.99
CA LYS A 133 20.29 -41.31 -11.11
C LYS A 133 21.14 -41.80 -9.97
N ASP A 134 20.53 -41.94 -8.81
CA ASP A 134 21.22 -42.22 -7.56
C ASP A 134 21.27 -43.73 -7.25
N CYS A 135 20.49 -44.51 -8.00
CA CYS A 135 20.60 -45.97 -8.02
C CYS A 135 21.23 -46.53 -9.30
N GLY A 136 21.85 -47.71 -9.16
CA GLY A 136 22.87 -48.25 -10.07
C GLY A 136 22.47 -48.41 -11.55
N ASP A 137 21.18 -48.32 -11.87
CA ASP A 137 20.64 -48.35 -13.23
C ASP A 137 19.61 -47.23 -13.50
N GLY A 138 19.47 -46.23 -12.62
CA GLY A 138 18.46 -45.16 -12.73
C GLY A 138 17.02 -45.64 -12.51
N LEU A 139 16.84 -46.76 -11.81
CA LEU A 139 15.55 -47.40 -11.54
C LEU A 139 14.72 -46.66 -10.47
N ASP A 140 15.37 -45.78 -9.72
CA ASP A 140 14.79 -44.78 -8.81
C ASP A 140 13.84 -43.81 -9.53
N GLU A 141 14.05 -43.56 -10.83
CA GLU A 141 13.23 -42.65 -11.65
C GLU A 141 12.15 -43.37 -12.49
N ALA A 142 12.16 -44.70 -12.52
CA ALA A 142 11.31 -45.50 -13.43
C ALA A 142 9.83 -45.63 -13.01
N PRO A 143 9.45 -45.69 -11.70
CA PRO A 143 8.07 -45.90 -11.27
C PRO A 143 7.38 -44.61 -10.78
N CYS A 144 7.84 -43.43 -11.19
CA CYS A 144 7.34 -42.15 -10.70
C CYS A 144 6.16 -41.64 -11.55
N SER A 145 4.96 -41.55 -10.95
CA SER A 145 3.80 -40.96 -11.62
C SER A 145 3.91 -39.42 -11.59
N PRO A 146 3.64 -38.69 -12.69
CA PRO A 146 4.30 -37.40 -12.94
C PRO A 146 3.80 -36.19 -12.13
N ASN A 147 2.99 -36.33 -11.07
CA ASN A 147 2.22 -35.17 -10.58
C ASN A 147 1.76 -35.12 -9.11
N ARG A 148 2.31 -35.92 -8.16
CA ARG A 148 1.97 -35.73 -6.73
C ARG A 148 3.12 -36.07 -5.79
N CYS A 149 3.53 -35.11 -4.95
CA CYS A 149 4.44 -35.33 -3.83
C CYS A 149 3.88 -36.38 -2.85
N LEU A 150 4.76 -37.06 -2.10
CA LEU A 150 4.35 -38.08 -1.13
C LEU A 150 3.53 -37.47 0.03
N ALA A 151 2.75 -38.30 0.73
CA ALA A 151 1.96 -37.85 1.88
C ALA A 151 2.86 -37.24 2.98
N GLY A 152 2.63 -35.96 3.31
CA GLY A 152 3.45 -35.17 4.23
C GLY A 152 4.44 -34.20 3.55
N GLN A 153 4.44 -34.15 2.22
CA GLN A 153 5.22 -33.18 1.43
C GLN A 153 4.31 -32.18 0.70
N TRP A 154 4.74 -30.93 0.64
CA TRP A 154 4.11 -29.83 -0.08
C TRP A 154 4.89 -29.49 -1.34
N GLN A 155 4.18 -29.20 -2.44
CA GLN A 155 4.79 -28.94 -3.74
C GLN A 155 5.00 -27.44 -3.97
N CYS A 156 6.25 -27.04 -4.16
CA CYS A 156 6.68 -25.70 -4.58
C CYS A 156 6.25 -25.37 -6.02
N ARG A 157 6.31 -24.09 -6.42
CA ARG A 157 5.93 -23.66 -7.78
C ARG A 157 6.85 -24.25 -8.85
N ASN A 158 8.14 -24.40 -8.55
CA ASN A 158 9.13 -25.12 -9.37
C ASN A 158 8.99 -26.66 -9.35
N LYS A 159 7.93 -27.20 -8.73
CA LYS A 159 7.63 -28.64 -8.58
C LYS A 159 8.54 -29.42 -7.62
N VAL A 160 9.42 -28.74 -6.89
CA VAL A 160 10.18 -29.33 -5.79
C VAL A 160 9.23 -29.69 -4.65
N CYS A 161 9.44 -30.85 -4.00
CA CYS A 161 8.63 -31.31 -2.88
C CYS A 161 9.38 -31.07 -1.56
N VAL A 162 8.90 -30.14 -0.74
CA VAL A 162 9.42 -29.87 0.62
C VAL A 162 8.50 -30.50 1.67
N MET A 163 8.92 -30.61 2.93
CA MET A 163 7.98 -31.06 3.97
C MET A 163 6.86 -30.04 4.19
N ASP A 164 5.64 -30.50 4.50
CA ASP A 164 4.50 -29.62 4.78
C ASP A 164 4.78 -28.67 5.96
N SER A 165 5.67 -29.07 6.89
CA SER A 165 6.15 -28.26 8.02
C SER A 165 7.18 -27.18 7.66
N TRP A 166 7.71 -27.19 6.45
CA TRP A 166 8.69 -26.20 5.96
C TRP A 166 8.06 -25.09 5.15
N LYS A 167 6.76 -25.21 4.90
CA LYS A 167 5.99 -24.12 4.34
C LYS A 167 5.85 -23.01 5.39
N CYS A 168 6.22 -21.78 5.05
CA CYS A 168 6.08 -20.60 5.92
C CYS A 168 6.90 -20.67 7.22
N ASN A 169 8.09 -21.26 7.17
CA ASN A 169 9.01 -21.34 8.31
C ASN A 169 10.05 -20.19 8.31
N GLY A 170 9.98 -19.29 7.33
CA GLY A 170 10.90 -18.17 7.17
C GLY A 170 12.21 -18.51 6.44
N VAL A 171 12.33 -19.72 5.89
CA VAL A 171 13.51 -20.22 5.17
C VAL A 171 13.08 -20.62 3.76
N ASN A 172 13.84 -20.18 2.74
CA ASN A 172 13.59 -20.58 1.35
C ASN A 172 14.12 -22.00 1.11
N ASP A 173 13.33 -22.99 1.48
CA ASP A 173 13.60 -24.41 1.29
C ASP A 173 13.25 -24.87 -0.15
N CYS A 174 12.34 -24.15 -0.83
CA CYS A 174 12.01 -24.40 -2.24
C CYS A 174 13.10 -23.94 -3.24
N GLY A 175 14.01 -23.07 -2.83
CA GLY A 175 15.00 -22.40 -3.70
C GLY A 175 14.43 -21.26 -4.55
N ASP A 176 13.13 -21.26 -4.84
CA ASP A 176 12.40 -20.23 -5.59
C ASP A 176 11.45 -19.36 -4.72
N SER A 177 11.59 -19.44 -3.39
CA SER A 177 10.78 -18.76 -2.35
C SER A 177 9.28 -19.04 -2.40
N SER A 178 8.85 -20.08 -3.12
CA SER A 178 7.42 -20.41 -3.25
C SER A 178 6.76 -20.84 -1.95
N ASP A 179 7.55 -21.39 -1.02
CA ASP A 179 7.17 -21.76 0.33
C ASP A 179 6.90 -20.54 1.24
N GLU A 180 7.42 -19.36 0.90
CA GLU A 180 7.37 -18.16 1.73
C GLU A 180 6.55 -17.00 1.12
N GLU A 181 6.25 -17.03 -0.18
CA GLU A 181 5.53 -15.95 -0.88
C GLU A 181 4.00 -15.90 -0.61
N ALA A 182 3.38 -16.94 -0.03
CA ALA A 182 1.92 -17.03 0.05
C ALA A 182 1.39 -17.77 1.30
N CYS A 183 1.72 -17.25 2.49
CA CYS A 183 1.31 -17.80 3.77
C CYS A 183 -0.06 -17.25 4.23
N ALA A 184 -1.08 -18.11 4.25
CA ALA A 184 -2.44 -17.75 4.67
C ALA A 184 -2.63 -17.74 6.20
N SER A 185 -1.89 -18.58 6.93
CA SER A 185 -1.96 -18.73 8.39
C SER A 185 -0.56 -19.00 8.96
N CYS A 186 -0.11 -18.19 9.93
CA CYS A 186 1.14 -18.40 10.65
C CYS A 186 0.96 -19.49 11.74
N PRO A 187 2.00 -20.29 12.06
CA PRO A 187 1.99 -21.24 13.19
C PRO A 187 1.65 -20.58 14.54
N GLU A 188 1.13 -21.36 15.50
CA GLU A 188 0.86 -20.87 16.87
C GLU A 188 2.12 -20.24 17.50
N GLY A 189 1.99 -19.01 18.02
CA GLY A 189 3.09 -18.24 18.60
C GLY A 189 3.82 -17.30 17.62
N THR A 190 3.37 -17.23 16.37
CA THR A 190 3.87 -16.28 15.36
C THR A 190 2.75 -15.40 14.80
N VAL A 191 3.07 -14.13 14.59
CA VAL A 191 2.19 -13.03 14.18
C VAL A 191 2.50 -12.65 12.74
N ARG A 192 1.46 -12.39 11.95
CA ARG A 192 1.56 -12.05 10.52
C ARG A 192 1.74 -10.54 10.31
N CYS A 193 2.79 -10.13 9.60
CA CYS A 193 2.95 -8.80 9.01
C CYS A 193 2.04 -8.63 7.77
N ASP A 194 1.72 -7.39 7.39
CA ASP A 194 0.83 -7.11 6.25
C ASP A 194 1.40 -7.61 4.90
N GLU A 195 2.73 -7.69 4.76
CA GLU A 195 3.42 -8.32 3.61
C GLU A 195 3.54 -9.87 3.68
N GLY A 196 2.89 -10.53 4.65
CA GLY A 196 2.83 -12.00 4.73
C GLY A 196 4.01 -12.67 5.45
N LYS A 197 5.01 -11.90 5.92
CA LYS A 197 6.08 -12.37 6.82
C LYS A 197 5.49 -12.70 8.21
N CYS A 198 5.93 -13.79 8.84
CA CYS A 198 5.54 -14.12 10.23
C CYS A 198 6.69 -13.76 11.20
N ILE A 199 6.43 -12.98 12.26
CA ILE A 199 7.36 -12.65 13.34
C ILE A 199 6.90 -13.31 14.66
N LEU A 200 7.76 -13.42 15.67
CA LEU A 200 7.32 -13.88 16.99
C LEU A 200 6.47 -12.80 17.69
N GLU A 201 5.49 -13.21 18.50
CA GLU A 201 4.68 -12.28 19.31
C GLU A 201 5.53 -11.42 20.25
N SER A 202 6.71 -11.89 20.65
CA SER A 202 7.66 -11.16 21.49
C SER A 202 8.44 -10.05 20.77
N LEU A 203 8.47 -10.07 19.45
CA LEU A 203 9.18 -9.13 18.57
C LEU A 203 8.22 -8.05 18.02
N MET A 204 7.12 -7.82 18.74
CA MET A 204 6.11 -6.86 18.35
C MET A 204 6.01 -5.79 19.43
N CYS A 205 5.93 -4.52 19.03
CA CYS A 205 6.01 -3.37 19.95
C CYS A 205 7.28 -3.36 20.83
N ASP A 206 8.40 -3.93 20.39
CA ASP A 206 9.60 -4.09 21.21
C ASP A 206 10.62 -2.95 21.04
N GLY A 207 10.33 -1.99 20.16
CA GLY A 207 11.14 -0.80 19.88
C GLY A 207 11.99 -0.92 18.61
N GLU A 208 11.93 -2.05 17.90
CA GLU A 208 12.66 -2.29 16.64
C GLU A 208 11.68 -2.71 15.51
N ALA A 209 11.96 -2.27 14.29
CA ALA A 209 11.16 -2.64 13.11
C ALA A 209 11.60 -4.01 12.57
N ASP A 210 10.93 -5.07 13.01
CA ASP A 210 11.13 -6.45 12.60
C ASP A 210 10.29 -6.84 11.37
N CYS A 211 9.16 -6.17 11.10
CA CYS A 211 8.48 -6.30 9.81
C CYS A 211 9.17 -5.42 8.75
N ALA A 212 9.19 -5.88 7.48
CA ALA A 212 9.85 -5.16 6.38
C ALA A 212 9.20 -3.79 6.07
N ASP A 213 7.93 -3.65 6.42
CA ASP A 213 7.11 -2.43 6.31
C ASP A 213 7.03 -1.64 7.63
N GLY A 214 7.63 -2.13 8.73
CA GLY A 214 7.55 -1.54 10.06
C GLY A 214 6.14 -1.58 10.69
N THR A 215 5.25 -2.45 10.20
CA THR A 215 3.87 -2.57 10.70
C THR A 215 3.76 -3.17 12.10
N ASP A 216 4.84 -3.74 12.62
CA ASP A 216 4.97 -4.26 13.97
C ASP A 216 5.15 -3.17 15.04
N GLU A 217 5.41 -1.93 14.63
CA GLU A 217 5.67 -0.79 15.54
C GLU A 217 4.77 0.45 15.29
N PRO A 218 3.43 0.31 15.21
CA PRO A 218 2.57 1.48 15.09
C PRO A 218 2.69 2.36 16.35
N ALA A 219 2.48 3.68 16.21
CA ALA A 219 2.51 4.61 17.35
C ALA A 219 1.51 4.28 18.48
N THR A 220 0.56 3.39 18.21
CA THR A 220 -0.49 2.90 19.10
C THR A 220 -0.26 1.48 19.64
N CYS A 221 0.90 0.88 19.35
CA CYS A 221 1.27 -0.48 19.77
C CYS A 221 1.25 -0.62 21.31
N GLY A 222 0.71 -1.73 21.83
CA GLY A 222 0.67 -2.03 23.27
C GLY A 222 -0.27 -1.15 24.11
N LYS A 223 -1.04 -0.24 23.48
CA LYS A 223 -2.05 0.59 24.14
C LYS A 223 -3.41 -0.12 24.13
N ASN A 224 -4.26 0.25 25.07
CA ASN A 224 -5.63 -0.27 25.17
C ASN A 224 -6.60 0.90 25.33
N CYS A 225 -7.77 0.83 24.68
CA CYS A 225 -8.79 1.87 24.76
C CYS A 225 -9.32 2.09 26.19
N SER A 226 -9.25 1.07 27.05
CA SER A 226 -9.65 1.15 28.45
C SER A 226 -8.75 2.06 29.29
N LEU A 227 -7.51 2.30 28.84
CA LEU A 227 -6.52 3.12 29.54
C LEU A 227 -6.28 4.40 28.74
N ALA A 228 -6.76 5.54 29.26
CA ALA A 228 -6.62 6.86 28.64
C ALA A 228 -7.03 6.88 27.14
N ASN A 229 -8.08 6.12 26.77
CA ASN A 229 -8.57 6.01 25.39
C ASN A 229 -7.49 5.56 24.38
N GLY A 230 -6.49 4.80 24.83
CA GLY A 230 -5.37 4.38 23.99
C GLY A 230 -4.49 5.53 23.48
N GLY A 231 -4.61 6.73 24.06
CA GLY A 231 -3.99 7.95 23.56
C GLY A 231 -4.73 8.60 22.38
N CYS A 232 -5.90 8.09 21.99
CA CYS A 232 -6.73 8.68 20.95
C CYS A 232 -7.48 9.91 21.48
N GLU A 233 -7.50 11.00 20.71
CA GLU A 233 -8.38 12.14 20.99
C GLU A 233 -9.85 11.83 20.63
N GLY A 234 -10.06 11.08 19.55
CA GLY A 234 -11.37 10.69 19.04
C GLY A 234 -11.90 9.35 19.57
N GLN A 235 -12.49 8.57 18.68
CA GLN A 235 -12.95 7.20 18.97
C GLN A 235 -11.77 6.23 18.92
N CYS A 236 -11.66 5.39 19.94
CA CYS A 236 -10.66 4.33 20.03
C CYS A 236 -11.32 2.98 19.77
N ARG A 237 -10.67 2.15 18.96
CA ARG A 237 -11.02 0.75 18.76
C ARG A 237 -9.84 -0.15 19.09
N ASP A 238 -10.04 -1.09 20.00
CA ASP A 238 -9.03 -2.11 20.29
C ASP A 238 -8.83 -2.97 19.04
N THR A 239 -7.59 -3.05 18.58
CA THR A 239 -7.15 -4.01 17.59
C THR A 239 -6.42 -5.14 18.32
N TYR A 240 -6.02 -6.17 17.58
CA TYR A 240 -5.29 -7.28 18.18
C TYR A 240 -3.94 -6.80 18.78
N TRP A 241 -3.33 -5.74 18.24
CA TRP A 241 -1.94 -5.34 18.52
C TRP A 241 -1.79 -3.96 19.20
N GLY A 242 -2.90 -3.25 19.41
CA GLY A 242 -2.89 -1.89 19.96
C GLY A 242 -4.25 -1.24 19.81
N VAL A 243 -4.24 0.06 19.50
CA VAL A 243 -5.47 0.81 19.25
C VAL A 243 -5.50 1.42 17.87
N GLN A 244 -6.68 1.45 17.26
CA GLN A 244 -6.96 2.24 16.08
C GLN A 244 -7.78 3.46 16.50
N CYS A 245 -7.20 4.64 16.32
CA CYS A 245 -7.89 5.90 16.53
C CYS A 245 -8.65 6.31 15.27
N SER A 246 -9.88 6.79 15.44
CA SER A 246 -10.68 7.40 14.38
C SER A 246 -11.32 8.68 14.88
N CYS A 247 -11.36 9.70 14.01
CA CYS A 247 -11.96 10.97 14.36
C CYS A 247 -13.45 11.00 14.02
N GLY A 248 -14.21 11.84 14.74
CA GLY A 248 -15.63 12.06 14.46
C GLY A 248 -15.86 12.76 13.11
N ALA A 249 -17.12 12.87 12.70
CA ALA A 249 -17.49 13.61 11.49
C ALA A 249 -16.99 15.07 11.56
N GLY A 250 -16.36 15.55 10.48
CA GLY A 250 -15.76 16.90 10.42
C GLY A 250 -14.31 16.99 10.93
N TRP A 251 -13.69 15.86 11.28
CA TRP A 251 -12.32 15.82 11.79
C TRP A 251 -11.47 14.79 11.04
N GLN A 252 -10.18 15.08 10.87
CA GLN A 252 -9.22 14.22 10.19
C GLN A 252 -8.10 13.81 11.16
N LEU A 253 -7.74 12.53 11.11
CA LEU A 253 -6.64 11.98 11.90
C LEU A 253 -5.30 12.54 11.43
N GLN A 254 -4.51 13.05 12.36
CA GLN A 254 -3.18 13.59 12.12
C GLN A 254 -2.15 12.49 11.84
N PRO A 255 -0.95 12.82 11.31
CA PRO A 255 0.11 11.86 11.05
C PRO A 255 0.62 11.10 12.29
N ASP A 256 0.34 11.61 13.50
CA ASP A 256 0.63 10.96 14.77
C ASP A 256 -0.31 9.77 15.10
N ALA A 257 -1.31 9.53 14.23
CA ALA A 257 -2.34 8.50 14.37
C ALA A 257 -3.16 8.58 15.66
N GLN A 258 -3.15 9.73 16.36
CA GLN A 258 -3.75 9.89 17.69
C GLN A 258 -4.60 11.17 17.80
N SER A 259 -4.11 12.28 17.25
CA SER A 259 -4.77 13.58 17.35
C SER A 259 -5.72 13.81 16.18
N CYS A 260 -6.79 14.58 16.43
CA CYS A 260 -7.78 14.94 15.44
C CYS A 260 -7.70 16.44 15.14
N ALA A 261 -7.51 16.80 13.86
CA ALA A 261 -7.63 18.19 13.43
C ALA A 261 -8.93 18.41 12.68
N ASP A 262 -9.44 19.63 12.78
CA ASP A 262 -10.61 20.09 12.06
C ASP A 262 -10.40 19.95 10.54
N LEU A 263 -11.39 19.37 9.86
CA LEU A 263 -11.35 19.19 8.41
C LEU A 263 -11.91 20.43 7.75
N ASP A 264 -11.04 21.32 7.26
CA ASP A 264 -11.50 22.53 6.56
C ASP A 264 -12.24 22.19 5.26
N GLU A 265 -13.58 22.16 5.31
CA GLU A 265 -14.39 21.83 4.16
C GLU A 265 -14.45 22.93 3.10
N CYS A 266 -14.17 24.17 3.49
CA CYS A 266 -14.07 25.31 2.57
C CYS A 266 -12.76 25.25 1.76
N SER A 267 -11.72 24.64 2.31
CA SER A 267 -10.44 24.39 1.63
C SER A 267 -10.47 23.21 0.66
N LYS A 268 -11.53 22.39 0.62
CA LYS A 268 -11.71 21.33 -0.41
C LYS A 268 -11.84 21.89 -1.82
N ALA A 269 -11.46 21.10 -2.84
CA ALA A 269 -11.56 21.50 -4.25
C ALA A 269 -12.99 21.91 -4.64
N TYR A 270 -13.98 21.24 -4.07
CA TYR A 270 -15.39 21.59 -4.15
C TYR A 270 -15.89 21.99 -2.77
N SER A 271 -16.02 23.30 -2.55
CA SER A 271 -16.70 23.84 -1.37
C SER A 271 -18.14 23.30 -1.32
N PRO A 272 -18.62 22.88 -0.13
CA PRO A 272 -19.98 22.39 0.04
C PRO A 272 -21.04 23.50 -0.09
N CYS A 273 -20.64 24.76 0.04
CA CYS A 273 -21.52 25.92 -0.10
C CYS A 273 -21.59 26.38 -1.56
N GLY A 274 -22.78 26.81 -1.98
CA GLY A 274 -22.99 27.37 -3.32
C GLY A 274 -22.34 28.75 -3.53
N GLN A 275 -22.07 29.49 -2.44
CA GLN A 275 -21.44 30.80 -2.47
C GLN A 275 -20.37 30.91 -1.38
N LEU A 276 -20.66 31.58 -0.25
CA LEU A 276 -19.69 31.83 0.81
C LEU A 276 -19.66 30.66 1.80
N CYS A 277 -18.47 30.23 2.18
CA CYS A 277 -18.22 29.13 3.10
C CYS A 277 -17.36 29.63 4.26
N HIS A 278 -17.81 29.39 5.48
CA HIS A 278 -17.09 29.66 6.71
C HIS A 278 -16.83 28.36 7.45
N ASN A 279 -15.55 28.02 7.59
CA ASN A 279 -15.13 26.84 8.31
C ASN A 279 -15.30 27.04 9.83
N THR A 280 -15.84 26.04 10.52
CA THR A 280 -16.05 26.06 11.97
C THR A 280 -15.51 24.77 12.57
N PRO A 281 -15.04 24.73 13.84
CA PRO A 281 -14.52 23.49 14.40
C PRO A 281 -15.55 22.35 14.37
N GLY A 282 -15.28 21.30 13.59
CA GLY A 282 -16.09 20.12 13.35
C GLY A 282 -17.21 20.27 12.30
N SER A 283 -17.33 21.42 11.63
CA SER A 283 -18.38 21.64 10.61
C SER A 283 -18.13 22.89 9.77
N TYR A 284 -19.11 23.28 8.95
CA TYR A 284 -19.05 24.54 8.20
C TYR A 284 -20.40 25.23 8.21
N SER A 285 -20.37 26.54 7.98
CA SER A 285 -21.57 27.35 7.79
C SER A 285 -21.52 28.02 6.42
N CYS A 286 -22.65 28.03 5.72
CA CYS A 286 -22.79 28.66 4.42
C CYS A 286 -23.52 29.99 4.55
N GLU A 287 -23.01 31.00 3.89
CA GLU A 287 -23.63 32.32 3.79
C GLU A 287 -23.83 32.71 2.32
N CYS A 288 -24.76 33.62 2.09
CA CYS A 288 -25.08 34.11 0.75
C CYS A 288 -24.72 35.58 0.62
N ILE A 289 -24.28 35.97 -0.57
CA ILE A 289 -24.01 37.38 -0.87
C ILE A 289 -25.29 38.20 -0.84
N GLN A 290 -25.16 39.53 -0.73
CA GLN A 290 -26.30 40.43 -0.70
C GLN A 290 -27.24 40.20 -1.90
N GLY A 291 -28.56 40.21 -1.65
CA GLY A 291 -29.59 39.91 -2.66
C GLY A 291 -29.83 38.42 -2.89
N HIS A 292 -29.21 37.53 -2.09
CA HIS A 292 -29.45 36.10 -2.11
C HIS A 292 -29.88 35.59 -0.72
N GLN A 293 -30.69 34.54 -0.70
CA GLN A 293 -31.16 33.84 0.49
C GLN A 293 -30.69 32.39 0.48
N LEU A 294 -30.34 31.90 1.68
CA LEU A 294 -29.89 30.55 1.89
C LEU A 294 -31.08 29.59 1.83
N TYR A 295 -30.96 28.57 0.98
CA TYR A 295 -31.93 27.53 0.73
C TYR A 295 -31.28 26.15 0.99
N ASN A 296 -31.97 25.27 1.70
CA ASN A 296 -31.47 23.95 2.13
C ASN A 296 -30.15 23.98 2.94
N GLY A 297 -29.76 25.13 3.50
CA GLY A 297 -28.53 25.28 4.29
C GLY A 297 -27.23 25.34 3.48
N THR A 298 -27.24 25.08 2.18
CA THR A 298 -26.04 25.05 1.32
C THR A 298 -26.16 25.84 0.01
N SER A 299 -27.38 26.03 -0.50
CA SER A 299 -27.60 26.63 -1.82
C SER A 299 -28.15 28.05 -1.69
N CYS A 300 -27.60 29.00 -2.45
CA CYS A 300 -28.05 30.40 -2.41
C CYS A 300 -28.94 30.70 -3.62
N ARG A 301 -30.12 31.30 -3.37
CA ARG A 301 -31.07 31.73 -4.41
C ARG A 301 -31.30 33.22 -4.35
N VAL A 302 -31.46 33.87 -5.49
CA VAL A 302 -31.70 35.31 -5.58
C VAL A 302 -33.06 35.67 -4.95
N THR A 303 -33.10 36.75 -4.17
CA THR A 303 -34.34 37.24 -3.52
C THR A 303 -35.25 38.00 -4.49
N ASP A 304 -34.64 38.75 -5.41
CA ASP A 304 -35.34 39.48 -6.46
C ASP A 304 -35.08 38.73 -7.78
N ASP A 305 -36.08 37.99 -8.26
CA ASP A 305 -35.98 37.16 -9.47
C ASP A 305 -35.92 37.99 -10.77
N ALA A 306 -35.51 39.27 -10.68
CA ALA A 306 -35.26 40.19 -11.77
C ALA A 306 -33.96 39.85 -12.53
N VAL A 307 -33.82 38.60 -12.98
CA VAL A 307 -32.71 38.18 -13.83
C VAL A 307 -33.08 38.39 -15.29
N LYS A 308 -32.24 39.15 -15.98
CA LYS A 308 -32.35 39.44 -17.41
C LYS A 308 -31.18 38.80 -18.15
N ILE A 309 -31.45 38.11 -19.24
CA ILE A 309 -30.44 37.41 -20.07
C ILE A 309 -30.30 38.18 -21.38
N LEU A 310 -29.10 38.68 -21.66
CA LEU A 310 -28.80 39.26 -22.96
C LEU A 310 -28.59 38.15 -23.99
N ILE A 311 -29.38 38.17 -25.06
CA ILE A 311 -29.35 37.18 -26.13
C ILE A 311 -28.96 37.87 -27.43
N ALA A 312 -28.03 37.25 -28.15
CA ALA A 312 -27.71 37.61 -29.51
C ALA A 312 -28.38 36.65 -30.49
N ALA A 313 -29.43 37.11 -31.16
CA ALA A 313 -30.09 36.42 -32.25
C ALA A 313 -29.52 36.91 -33.60
N ASP A 314 -29.73 36.16 -34.69
CA ASP A 314 -29.05 36.38 -35.98
C ASP A 314 -29.09 37.83 -36.51
N ARG A 315 -30.14 38.60 -36.20
CA ARG A 315 -30.32 39.99 -36.67
C ARG A 315 -30.66 41.01 -35.58
N GLU A 316 -30.62 40.61 -34.30
CA GLU A 316 -30.88 41.53 -33.20
C GLU A 316 -30.22 41.08 -31.89
N LEU A 317 -29.89 42.06 -31.05
CA LEU A 317 -29.64 41.84 -29.64
C LEU A 317 -30.94 42.15 -28.88
N GLY A 318 -31.31 41.29 -27.96
CA GLY A 318 -32.46 41.47 -27.10
C GLY A 318 -32.23 40.93 -25.70
N VAL A 319 -33.12 41.28 -24.78
CA VAL A 319 -33.03 40.86 -23.39
C VAL A 319 -34.25 40.04 -23.02
N LEU A 320 -34.00 38.84 -22.51
CA LEU A 320 -35.03 37.95 -22.00
C LEU A 320 -35.14 38.11 -20.49
N ASP A 321 -36.28 38.54 -19.99
CA ASP A 321 -36.58 38.54 -18.57
C ASP A 321 -36.93 37.09 -18.14
N ARG A 322 -36.10 36.51 -17.25
CA ARG A 322 -36.22 35.11 -16.82
C ARG A 322 -37.55 34.82 -16.12
N ARG A 323 -38.07 35.78 -15.35
CA ARG A 323 -39.26 35.63 -14.52
C ARG A 323 -40.54 35.69 -15.35
N THR A 324 -40.61 36.63 -16.29
CA THR A 324 -41.80 36.84 -17.12
C THR A 324 -41.76 36.04 -18.42
N GLY A 325 -40.58 35.60 -18.86
CA GLY A 325 -40.36 35.00 -20.18
C GLY A 325 -40.50 36.00 -21.33
N ILE A 326 -40.58 37.30 -21.04
CA ILE A 326 -40.76 38.34 -22.05
C ILE A 326 -39.39 38.67 -22.66
N TYR A 327 -39.33 38.61 -23.98
CA TYR A 327 -38.16 39.01 -24.77
C TYR A 327 -38.35 40.43 -25.32
N GLU A 328 -37.43 41.32 -24.95
CA GLU A 328 -37.41 42.73 -25.36
C GLU A 328 -36.28 42.97 -26.37
N PRO A 329 -36.57 43.26 -27.64
CA PRO A 329 -35.52 43.57 -28.63
C PRO A 329 -34.89 44.94 -28.30
N LEU A 330 -33.56 45.01 -28.31
CA LEU A 330 -32.79 46.22 -27.98
C LEU A 330 -32.26 46.92 -29.22
N VAL A 331 -31.50 46.22 -30.05
CA VAL A 331 -30.79 46.83 -31.19
C VAL A 331 -30.72 45.86 -32.37
N PRO A 332 -31.05 46.31 -33.59
CA PRO A 332 -30.84 45.50 -34.79
C PRO A 332 -29.34 45.40 -35.09
N ILE A 333 -28.88 44.20 -35.41
CA ILE A 333 -27.48 43.92 -35.78
C ILE A 333 -27.40 43.37 -37.20
N LYS A 334 -26.27 43.65 -37.86
CA LYS A 334 -26.06 43.28 -39.28
C LYS A 334 -25.71 41.80 -39.46
N SER A 335 -25.04 41.23 -38.46
CA SER A 335 -24.48 39.90 -38.46
C SER A 335 -24.58 39.29 -37.08
N ARG A 336 -24.60 37.95 -37.03
CA ARG A 336 -24.52 37.19 -35.78
C ARG A 336 -23.17 37.47 -35.10
N PRO A 337 -23.17 37.95 -33.85
CA PRO A 337 -21.95 38.27 -33.14
C PRO A 337 -21.31 37.00 -32.58
N THR A 338 -19.98 37.00 -32.51
CA THR A 338 -19.17 35.95 -31.87
C THR A 338 -19.11 36.13 -30.37
N SER A 339 -19.22 37.36 -29.87
CA SER A 339 -19.10 37.68 -28.44
C SER A 339 -19.90 38.93 -28.11
N VAL A 340 -20.46 38.98 -26.90
CA VAL A 340 -21.23 40.11 -26.37
C VAL A 340 -20.80 40.43 -24.94
N ALA A 341 -20.88 41.70 -24.57
CA ALA A 341 -20.68 42.19 -23.21
C ALA A 341 -21.65 43.34 -22.92
N TYR A 342 -21.93 43.62 -21.65
CA TYR A 342 -22.84 44.69 -21.26
C TYR A 342 -22.36 45.38 -19.98
N ASP A 343 -22.60 46.69 -19.91
CA ASP A 343 -22.45 47.52 -18.72
C ASP A 343 -23.83 48.02 -18.33
N LEU A 344 -24.39 47.44 -17.26
CA LEU A 344 -25.73 47.77 -16.80
C LEU A 344 -25.80 49.17 -16.17
N GLU A 345 -24.75 49.57 -15.43
CA GLU A 345 -24.70 50.86 -14.75
C GLU A 345 -24.65 52.01 -15.77
N ARG A 346 -23.89 51.83 -16.85
CA ARG A 346 -23.73 52.83 -17.92
C ARG A 346 -24.72 52.65 -19.07
N SER A 347 -25.55 51.62 -19.03
CA SER A 347 -26.49 51.26 -20.10
C SER A 347 -25.81 51.12 -21.48
N MET A 348 -24.66 50.44 -21.51
CA MET A 348 -23.86 50.21 -22.72
C MET A 348 -23.85 48.73 -23.06
N TYR A 349 -24.01 48.43 -24.35
CA TYR A 349 -24.01 47.07 -24.89
C TYR A 349 -22.92 46.97 -25.95
N PHE A 350 -22.09 45.94 -25.85
CA PHE A 350 -20.97 45.69 -26.74
C PHE A 350 -21.17 44.35 -27.44
N TRP A 351 -20.83 44.29 -28.72
CA TRP A 351 -20.78 43.03 -29.45
C TRP A 351 -19.68 43.04 -30.48
N VAL A 352 -19.25 41.82 -30.82
CA VAL A 352 -18.20 41.57 -31.79
C VAL A 352 -18.77 40.74 -32.93
N ASP A 353 -18.73 41.26 -34.15
CA ASP A 353 -19.07 40.55 -35.39
C ASP A 353 -17.90 40.55 -36.39
N GLY A 354 -16.68 40.44 -35.84
CA GLY A 354 -15.40 40.66 -36.52
C GLY A 354 -14.85 42.08 -36.30
N ILE A 355 -15.72 43.03 -35.98
CA ILE A 355 -15.41 44.38 -35.50
C ILE A 355 -16.08 44.61 -34.14
N LEU A 356 -15.56 45.55 -33.34
CA LEU A 356 -16.10 45.86 -32.02
C LEU A 356 -17.11 47.01 -32.09
N ASN A 357 -18.37 46.71 -31.79
CA ASN A 357 -19.46 47.69 -31.81
C ASN A 357 -19.93 48.02 -30.40
N VAL A 358 -20.38 49.25 -30.21
CA VAL A 358 -21.04 49.72 -28.99
C VAL A 358 -22.39 50.33 -29.29
N PHE A 359 -23.37 50.04 -28.44
CA PHE A 359 -24.67 50.71 -28.41
C PHE A 359 -24.91 51.26 -27.01
N VAL A 360 -25.24 52.54 -26.94
CA VAL A 360 -25.59 53.21 -25.68
C VAL A 360 -27.10 53.45 -25.68
N LEU A 361 -27.79 52.95 -24.65
CA LEU A 361 -29.23 53.10 -24.55
C LEU A 361 -29.61 54.59 -24.57
N GLY A 362 -30.57 54.96 -25.43
CA GLY A 362 -30.97 56.36 -25.65
C GLY A 362 -30.20 57.08 -26.77
N LYS A 363 -29.17 56.46 -27.37
CA LYS A 363 -28.60 56.91 -28.65
C LYS A 363 -29.26 56.17 -29.81
N PRO A 364 -29.44 56.83 -30.98
CA PRO A 364 -30.21 56.25 -32.08
C PRO A 364 -29.46 55.14 -32.83
N ASN A 365 -28.12 55.19 -32.85
CA ASN A 365 -27.30 54.28 -33.65
C ASN A 365 -26.16 53.71 -32.82
N SER A 366 -25.71 52.52 -33.19
CA SER A 366 -24.47 51.94 -32.71
C SER A 366 -23.26 52.63 -33.33
N VAL A 367 -22.15 52.60 -32.61
CA VAL A 367 -20.87 53.20 -33.00
C VAL A 367 -19.82 52.10 -33.08
N LEU A 368 -18.95 52.18 -34.10
CA LEU A 368 -17.78 51.32 -34.23
C LEU A 368 -16.68 51.82 -33.28
N LEU A 369 -16.21 50.96 -32.39
CA LEU A 369 -15.04 51.23 -31.55
C LEU A 369 -13.78 50.77 -32.27
N TYR A 370 -12.73 51.61 -32.22
CA TYR A 370 -11.40 51.35 -32.80
C TYR A 370 -11.46 50.84 -34.26
N PRO A 371 -11.79 51.71 -35.23
CA PRO A 371 -11.99 51.34 -36.64
C PRO A 371 -10.79 50.66 -37.31
N GLU A 372 -9.59 50.84 -36.76
CA GLU A 372 -8.34 50.23 -37.20
C GLU A 372 -8.23 48.74 -36.85
N LEU A 373 -9.03 48.25 -35.89
CA LEU A 373 -9.02 46.85 -35.49
C LEU A 373 -9.60 45.97 -36.59
N LYS A 374 -8.86 44.92 -36.93
CA LYS A 374 -9.33 43.88 -37.83
C LYS A 374 -9.50 42.60 -37.03
N THR A 375 -10.66 41.96 -37.19
CA THR A 375 -10.95 40.61 -36.67
C THR A 375 -10.72 40.51 -35.16
N VAL A 376 -11.68 41.05 -34.41
CA VAL A 376 -11.80 40.82 -32.96
C VAL A 376 -12.60 39.53 -32.77
N ASN A 377 -12.18 38.70 -31.81
CA ASN A 377 -12.81 37.41 -31.55
C ASN A 377 -13.79 37.50 -30.37
N SER A 378 -13.31 38.10 -29.27
CA SER A 378 -14.02 38.14 -28.00
C SER A 378 -13.80 39.46 -27.28
N VAL A 379 -14.82 39.92 -26.55
CA VAL A 379 -14.79 41.12 -25.70
C VAL A 379 -15.26 40.77 -24.30
N SER A 380 -14.66 41.43 -23.30
CA SER A 380 -15.02 41.37 -21.90
C SER A 380 -14.93 42.76 -21.26
N LEU A 381 -15.64 42.96 -20.16
CA LEU A 381 -15.78 44.27 -19.51
C LEU A 381 -15.36 44.17 -18.04
N ASP A 382 -14.51 45.11 -17.61
CA ASP A 382 -14.35 45.40 -16.20
C ASP A 382 -15.45 46.38 -15.77
N TRP A 383 -16.49 45.87 -15.12
CA TRP A 383 -17.63 46.67 -14.70
C TRP A 383 -17.32 47.64 -13.55
N PHE A 384 -16.21 47.48 -12.82
CA PHE A 384 -15.83 48.47 -11.79
C PHE A 384 -15.27 49.74 -12.41
N THR A 385 -14.50 49.61 -13.50
CA THR A 385 -13.81 50.74 -14.14
C THR A 385 -14.48 51.20 -15.43
N GLY A 386 -15.28 50.36 -16.07
CA GLY A 386 -15.81 50.57 -17.42
C GLY A 386 -14.77 50.33 -18.53
N GLN A 387 -13.65 49.68 -18.22
CA GLN A 387 -12.58 49.36 -19.17
C GLN A 387 -12.94 48.10 -19.97
N LEU A 388 -12.71 48.13 -21.28
CA LEU A 388 -12.91 46.99 -22.17
C LEU A 388 -11.62 46.22 -22.37
N TYR A 389 -11.75 44.90 -22.44
CA TYR A 389 -10.69 43.97 -22.78
C TYR A 389 -11.14 43.14 -23.97
N TRP A 390 -10.28 42.97 -24.97
CA TRP A 390 -10.61 42.14 -26.14
C TRP A 390 -9.42 41.36 -26.65
N ALA A 391 -9.75 40.24 -27.29
CA ALA A 391 -8.82 39.32 -27.91
C ALA A 391 -8.93 39.38 -29.43
N SER A 392 -7.78 39.37 -30.11
CA SER A 392 -7.69 39.24 -31.57
C SER A 392 -6.71 38.15 -31.96
N SER A 393 -7.22 37.10 -32.62
CA SER A 393 -6.43 35.98 -33.13
C SER A 393 -5.60 36.35 -34.35
N PHE A 394 -6.07 37.29 -35.17
CA PHE A 394 -5.33 37.77 -36.34
C PHE A 394 -4.17 38.68 -35.95
N ALA A 395 -4.43 39.67 -35.09
CA ALA A 395 -3.37 40.54 -34.60
C ALA A 395 -2.49 39.85 -33.55
N ARG A 396 -2.93 38.70 -33.00
CA ARG A 396 -2.22 37.91 -31.99
C ARG A 396 -1.97 38.70 -30.70
N VAL A 397 -2.97 39.47 -30.28
CA VAL A 397 -2.89 40.36 -29.12
C VAL A 397 -4.12 40.28 -28.23
N ILE A 398 -3.91 40.58 -26.95
CA ILE A 398 -4.97 41.01 -26.03
C ILE A 398 -4.74 42.48 -25.72
N CYS A 399 -5.81 43.26 -25.80
CA CYS A 399 -5.80 44.69 -25.60
C CYS A 399 -6.72 45.10 -24.46
N ALA A 400 -6.41 46.22 -23.84
CA ALA A 400 -7.27 46.94 -22.90
C ALA A 400 -7.52 48.35 -23.43
N GLY A 401 -8.76 48.82 -23.42
CA GLY A 401 -9.13 50.10 -24.00
C GLY A 401 -10.37 50.72 -23.38
N LEU A 402 -10.52 52.02 -23.55
CA LEU A 402 -11.65 52.76 -22.98
C LEU A 402 -12.95 52.39 -23.70
N SER A 403 -14.05 52.32 -22.97
CA SER A 403 -15.38 52.01 -23.54
C SER A 403 -15.93 53.10 -24.47
N ASP A 404 -15.34 54.29 -24.45
CA ASP A 404 -15.68 55.42 -25.32
C ASP A 404 -14.84 55.50 -26.62
N GLY A 405 -13.86 54.60 -26.79
CA GLY A 405 -13.02 54.55 -27.98
C GLY A 405 -11.90 55.60 -28.05
N ARG A 406 -11.61 56.35 -26.97
CA ARG A 406 -10.56 57.38 -27.00
C ARG A 406 -9.14 56.84 -27.15
N GLY A 407 -8.90 55.58 -26.78
CA GLY A 407 -7.59 54.97 -26.87
C GLY A 407 -7.51 53.61 -26.20
N TYR A 408 -6.50 52.84 -26.59
CA TYR A 408 -6.24 51.50 -26.07
C TYR A 408 -4.75 51.21 -26.00
N VAL A 409 -4.42 50.17 -25.24
CA VAL A 409 -3.09 49.62 -25.08
C VAL A 409 -3.12 48.12 -25.34
N LYS A 410 -2.00 47.59 -25.86
CA LYS A 410 -1.79 46.15 -25.99
C LYS A 410 -1.12 45.64 -24.73
N ILE A 411 -1.71 44.66 -24.06
CA ILE A 411 -1.20 44.12 -22.80
C ILE A 411 -0.43 42.80 -23.01
N LEU A 412 -0.76 42.04 -24.05
CA LEU A 412 -0.09 40.78 -24.40
C LEU A 412 0.06 40.63 -25.92
N GLU A 413 1.24 40.20 -26.39
CA GLU A 413 1.54 40.07 -27.84
C GLU A 413 2.33 38.80 -28.24
N LYS A 414 3.01 38.11 -27.30
CA LYS A 414 3.90 36.97 -27.62
C LYS A 414 3.20 35.63 -27.44
N ASP A 415 3.43 34.68 -28.34
CA ASP A 415 2.92 33.30 -28.26
C ASP A 415 1.41 33.24 -27.98
N LEU A 416 0.67 34.07 -28.72
CA LEU A 416 -0.73 34.33 -28.47
C LEU A 416 -1.54 34.13 -29.76
N VAL A 417 -2.58 33.33 -29.68
CA VAL A 417 -3.66 33.18 -30.65
C VAL A 417 -4.95 33.04 -29.83
N PRO A 418 -5.46 34.14 -29.26
CA PRO A 418 -6.54 34.08 -28.29
C PRO A 418 -7.89 33.93 -29.00
N GLU A 419 -8.73 33.02 -28.52
CA GLU A 419 -10.06 32.75 -29.09
C GLU A 419 -11.15 33.43 -28.24
N GLN A 420 -11.21 33.11 -26.95
CA GLN A 420 -12.18 33.67 -26.01
C GLN A 420 -11.49 34.25 -24.78
N LEU A 421 -12.00 35.38 -24.29
CA LEU A 421 -11.44 36.15 -23.17
C LEU A 421 -12.54 36.48 -22.16
N ILE A 422 -12.21 36.32 -20.88
CA ILE A 422 -13.03 36.80 -19.77
C ILE A 422 -12.15 37.48 -18.72
N VAL A 423 -12.64 38.57 -18.13
CA VAL A 423 -11.95 39.25 -17.03
C VAL A 423 -12.56 38.89 -15.68
N PHE A 424 -11.72 38.92 -14.65
CA PHE A 424 -12.11 38.80 -13.26
C PHE A 424 -11.62 40.02 -12.46
N PRO A 425 -12.39 41.11 -12.48
CA PRO A 425 -11.98 42.36 -11.87
C PRO A 425 -11.65 42.28 -10.38
N THR A 426 -12.40 41.48 -9.59
CA THR A 426 -12.13 41.36 -8.14
C THR A 426 -10.79 40.68 -7.84
N LYS A 427 -10.29 39.83 -8.74
CA LYS A 427 -8.94 39.23 -8.65
C LYS A 427 -7.88 39.97 -9.44
N LYS A 428 -8.27 40.98 -10.22
CA LYS A 428 -7.38 41.71 -11.15
C LYS A 428 -6.71 40.77 -12.17
N SER A 429 -7.41 39.71 -12.58
CA SER A 429 -6.88 38.70 -13.51
C SER A 429 -7.74 38.59 -14.76
N LEU A 430 -7.15 38.16 -15.87
CA LEU A 430 -7.84 37.77 -17.09
C LEU A 430 -7.59 36.30 -17.39
N TYR A 431 -8.60 35.64 -17.96
CA TYR A 431 -8.54 34.25 -18.38
C TYR A 431 -8.90 34.17 -19.86
N TRP A 432 -8.14 33.39 -20.62
CA TRP A 432 -8.43 33.19 -22.03
C TRP A 432 -8.08 31.80 -22.50
N VAL A 433 -8.74 31.40 -23.58
CA VAL A 433 -8.36 30.22 -24.35
C VAL A 433 -7.34 30.65 -25.39
N ASN A 434 -6.15 30.07 -25.34
CA ASN A 434 -5.10 30.24 -26.31
C ASN A 434 -5.01 29.01 -27.22
N ARG A 435 -4.94 29.24 -28.54
CA ARG A 435 -4.71 28.19 -29.51
C ARG A 435 -3.22 27.95 -29.69
N GLY A 436 -2.74 26.81 -29.21
CA GLY A 436 -1.36 26.37 -29.33
C GLY A 436 -1.02 25.69 -30.66
N GLU A 437 0.21 25.21 -30.77
CA GLU A 437 0.67 24.42 -31.91
C GLU A 437 0.05 23.01 -31.88
N LYS A 438 -0.13 22.40 -33.07
CA LYS A 438 -0.70 21.05 -33.26
C LYS A 438 -2.16 20.88 -32.79
N GLY A 439 -2.92 21.97 -32.65
CA GLY A 439 -4.34 21.92 -32.28
C GLY A 439 -4.62 21.76 -30.78
N MET A 440 -3.58 21.74 -29.94
CA MET A 440 -3.74 21.78 -28.49
C MET A 440 -4.18 23.18 -28.05
N ARG A 441 -5.12 23.26 -27.11
CA ARG A 441 -5.56 24.53 -26.53
C ARG A 441 -5.21 24.61 -25.06
N THR A 442 -4.80 25.79 -24.64
CA THR A 442 -4.42 26.07 -23.25
C THR A 442 -5.33 27.13 -22.70
N ILE A 443 -5.80 26.91 -21.47
CA ILE A 443 -6.44 27.96 -20.67
C ILE A 443 -5.33 28.66 -19.92
N GLU A 444 -5.18 29.95 -20.17
CA GLU A 444 -4.13 30.78 -19.61
C GLU A 444 -4.72 31.89 -18.74
N THR A 445 -3.91 32.34 -17.79
CA THR A 445 -4.24 33.44 -16.87
C THR A 445 -3.09 34.45 -16.86
N ALA A 446 -3.42 35.71 -16.59
CA ALA A 446 -2.47 36.80 -16.35
C ALA A 446 -3.17 37.89 -15.53
N GLY A 447 -2.39 38.76 -14.90
CA GLY A 447 -2.91 40.00 -14.34
C GLY A 447 -3.54 40.87 -15.44
N MET A 448 -4.53 41.70 -15.10
CA MET A 448 -5.23 42.62 -16.01
C MET A 448 -4.32 43.69 -16.66
N ASP A 449 -3.07 43.78 -16.21
CA ASP A 449 -1.98 44.57 -16.78
C ASP A 449 -1.03 43.75 -17.70
N GLY A 450 -1.26 42.44 -17.84
CA GLY A 450 -0.43 41.49 -18.57
C GLY A 450 0.67 40.82 -17.75
N SER A 451 0.78 41.09 -16.45
CA SER A 451 1.78 40.48 -15.56
C SER A 451 1.46 39.02 -15.23
N ASP A 452 2.44 38.29 -14.69
CA ASP A 452 2.28 36.93 -14.13
C ASP A 452 1.54 35.92 -15.02
N ARG A 453 1.79 35.96 -16.33
CA ARG A 453 1.19 35.01 -17.29
C ARG A 453 1.55 33.57 -16.94
N LYS A 454 0.53 32.71 -16.77
CA LYS A 454 0.65 31.30 -16.42
C LYS A 454 -0.35 30.46 -17.23
N VAL A 455 0.02 29.21 -17.49
CA VAL A 455 -0.89 28.20 -18.04
C VAL A 455 -1.62 27.52 -16.89
N LEU A 456 -2.94 27.60 -16.85
CA LEU A 456 -3.76 26.96 -15.80
C LEU A 456 -4.07 25.50 -16.12
N ALA A 457 -4.44 25.25 -17.38
CA ALA A 457 -4.80 23.92 -17.83
C ALA A 457 -4.45 23.78 -19.31
N ALA A 458 -3.92 22.62 -19.67
CA ALA A 458 -3.76 22.22 -21.05
C ALA A 458 -4.86 21.22 -21.36
N VAL A 459 -5.73 21.56 -22.32
CA VAL A 459 -6.88 20.74 -22.65
C VAL A 459 -6.71 20.21 -24.07
N ASN A 460 -6.81 18.89 -24.22
CA ASN A 460 -6.93 18.25 -25.53
C ASN A 460 -8.34 18.51 -26.05
N MET A 461 -8.57 19.71 -26.56
CA MET A 461 -9.85 20.17 -27.06
C MET A 461 -9.79 20.45 -28.54
N GLU A 462 -10.64 19.76 -29.29
CA GLU A 462 -10.81 20.02 -30.72
C GLU A 462 -11.41 21.40 -30.98
N GLU A 463 -12.30 21.94 -30.11
CA GLU A 463 -12.76 23.35 -30.01
C GLU A 463 -13.49 23.65 -28.66
N PRO A 464 -13.04 24.59 -27.80
CA PRO A 464 -13.85 25.18 -26.74
C PRO A 464 -14.63 26.37 -27.31
N VAL A 465 -15.95 26.31 -27.16
CA VAL A 465 -16.85 27.31 -27.75
C VAL A 465 -17.23 28.41 -26.77
N GLY A 466 -17.11 28.14 -25.46
CA GLY A 466 -17.55 29.04 -24.39
C GLY A 466 -16.65 28.97 -23.16
N LEU A 467 -16.33 30.14 -22.60
CA LEU A 467 -15.64 30.34 -21.33
C LEU A 467 -16.47 31.31 -20.50
N THR A 468 -16.83 30.91 -19.28
CA THR A 468 -17.55 31.75 -18.32
C THR A 468 -17.01 31.54 -16.91
N LEU A 469 -17.30 32.48 -16.02
CA LEU A 469 -16.74 32.53 -14.68
C LEU A 469 -17.86 32.82 -13.68
N ASP A 470 -17.87 32.08 -12.57
CA ASP A 470 -18.63 32.47 -11.40
C ASP A 470 -17.78 33.44 -10.56
N HIS A 471 -18.19 34.71 -10.53
CA HIS A 471 -17.48 35.76 -9.81
C HIS A 471 -17.54 35.61 -8.27
N VAL A 472 -18.47 34.82 -7.74
CA VAL A 472 -18.62 34.59 -6.30
C VAL A 472 -17.71 33.46 -5.85
N THR A 473 -17.81 32.30 -6.48
CA THR A 473 -16.97 31.14 -6.12
C THR A 473 -15.59 31.18 -6.76
N GLY A 474 -15.41 32.07 -7.74
CA GLY A 474 -14.18 32.20 -8.51
C GLY A 474 -13.90 31.02 -9.42
N ARG A 475 -14.91 30.23 -9.80
CA ARG A 475 -14.78 29.03 -10.63
C ARG A 475 -14.89 29.35 -12.11
N LEU A 476 -13.98 28.80 -12.90
CA LEU A 476 -13.96 28.92 -14.34
C LEU A 476 -14.66 27.71 -14.97
N TYR A 477 -15.55 27.99 -15.90
CA TYR A 477 -16.37 27.02 -16.62
C TYR A 477 -16.11 27.14 -18.11
N TRP A 478 -15.98 26.01 -18.78
CA TRP A 478 -15.85 26.00 -20.23
C TRP A 478 -16.66 24.87 -20.86
N ILE A 479 -17.00 25.05 -22.14
CA ILE A 479 -17.79 24.12 -22.94
C ILE A 479 -16.90 23.49 -24.00
N SER A 480 -17.01 22.17 -24.16
CA SER A 480 -16.34 21.38 -25.19
C SER A 480 -17.35 20.80 -26.17
N ASP A 481 -17.19 21.05 -27.47
CA ASP A 481 -18.10 20.52 -28.50
C ASP A 481 -18.10 18.99 -28.58
N TYR A 482 -17.03 18.32 -28.14
CA TYR A 482 -16.94 16.85 -28.23
C TYR A 482 -17.55 16.10 -27.04
N LYS A 483 -17.76 16.77 -25.91
CA LYS A 483 -18.30 16.10 -24.71
C LYS A 483 -19.70 16.55 -24.30
N GLU A 484 -20.26 17.64 -24.84
CA GLU A 484 -21.49 18.25 -24.30
C GLU A 484 -21.44 18.44 -22.75
N VAL A 485 -20.23 18.55 -22.18
CA VAL A 485 -20.01 18.58 -20.72
C VAL A 485 -19.45 19.94 -20.34
N LEU A 486 -20.04 20.51 -19.30
CA LEU A 486 -19.52 21.65 -18.57
C LEU A 486 -18.37 21.17 -17.67
N GLU A 487 -17.14 21.56 -17.99
CA GLU A 487 -15.97 21.23 -17.18
C GLU A 487 -15.66 22.39 -16.22
N ILE A 488 -15.27 22.06 -14.98
CA ILE A 488 -14.98 23.02 -13.91
C ILE A 488 -13.49 22.94 -13.60
N GLY A 489 -12.81 24.07 -13.70
CA GLY A 489 -11.39 24.19 -13.34
C GLY A 489 -11.19 24.88 -12.01
N PRO A 490 -10.06 24.61 -11.33
CA PRO A 490 -9.68 25.40 -10.17
C PRO A 490 -9.45 26.85 -10.62
N GLY A 491 -10.30 27.76 -10.17
CA GLY A 491 -9.92 29.18 -10.14
C GLY A 491 -9.21 29.49 -8.83
N GLU A 492 -8.14 30.29 -8.88
CA GLU A 492 -7.31 30.63 -7.71
C GLU A 492 -8.18 31.05 -6.52
N LYS A 493 -8.20 30.29 -5.42
CA LYS A 493 -9.11 30.58 -4.30
C LYS A 493 -8.86 31.97 -3.72
N ILE A 494 -9.95 32.67 -3.39
CA ILE A 494 -9.91 33.92 -2.63
C ILE A 494 -9.68 33.52 -1.17
N ASN A 495 -8.47 33.72 -0.65
CA ASN A 495 -8.29 33.84 0.79
C ASN A 495 -8.70 35.27 1.14
N HIS A 496 -9.83 35.40 1.85
CA HIS A 496 -10.29 36.68 2.40
C HIS A 496 -9.38 37.14 3.53
#